data_AF-A0AAD9Y5R1-F1
#
_entry.id   AF-A0AAD9Y5R1-F1
#
_cell.length_a   1.000
_cell.length_b   1.000
_cell.length_c   1.000
_cell.angle_alpha   90.00
_cell.angle_beta   90.00
_cell.angle_gamma   90.00
#
_symmetry.space_group_name_H-M   'P 1'
#
loop_
_entity.id
_entity.type
_entity.pdbx_description
1 polymer ?
#
loop_
_entity_poly.entity_id
_entity_poly.type
_entity_poly.pdbx_seq_one_letter_code
_entity_poly.pdbx_strand_id
1 'polypeptide(L)'
;MCDLRAPATLRATVDVQKINNNLSPEVQYTCLYWTYHTDQAGASESLASDVYNFLRSHFLHWLETLSLIGRAYESLSLLKSLQSNLAVRNHRQCLQHYYTNITQMSCESELRDFLSDAARFIRLNLFAINAALLQLYTSAIVFAPHKSIVRQTFEGKIPSWISLQLHADMN
;
A
#
# COMPACT_ATOMS: atom_id res chain seq x y z
N MET A 1 -1.78 -11.33 -7.21
CA MET A 1 -2.07 -12.71 -6.75
C MET A 1 -3.30 -13.23 -7.52
N CYS A 2 -3.56 -14.55 -7.61
CA CYS A 2 -4.75 -15.15 -8.28
C CYS A 2 -4.82 -15.32 -9.83
N ASP A 3 -3.75 -15.10 -10.61
CA ASP A 3 -3.70 -15.26 -12.10
C ASP A 3 -5.02 -14.87 -12.81
N LEU A 4 -5.50 -13.65 -12.52
CA LEU A 4 -6.70 -13.12 -13.14
C LEU A 4 -6.32 -12.59 -14.52
N ARG A 5 -6.61 -13.36 -15.57
CA ARG A 5 -6.13 -13.10 -16.95
C ARG A 5 -6.83 -11.92 -17.65
N ALA A 6 -7.87 -11.32 -17.08
CA ALA A 6 -8.67 -10.29 -17.73
C ALA A 6 -8.72 -8.98 -16.92
N PRO A 7 -8.19 -7.84 -17.45
CA PRO A 7 -8.07 -6.54 -16.76
C PRO A 7 -9.33 -5.96 -16.13
N ALA A 8 -10.51 -6.45 -16.53
CA ALA A 8 -11.82 -5.98 -16.08
C ALA A 8 -12.55 -6.98 -15.17
N THR A 9 -11.86 -7.98 -14.59
CA THR A 9 -12.49 -8.93 -13.68
C THR A 9 -13.02 -8.18 -12.45
N LEU A 10 -14.34 -8.10 -12.35
CA LEU A 10 -15.01 -7.49 -11.20
C LEU A 10 -14.80 -8.38 -9.99
N ARG A 11 -14.61 -7.78 -8.81
CA ARG A 11 -14.53 -8.56 -7.56
C ARG A 11 -15.75 -9.46 -7.40
N ALA A 12 -16.94 -8.97 -7.75
CA ALA A 12 -18.20 -9.72 -7.66
C ALA A 12 -18.23 -11.00 -8.53
N THR A 13 -17.36 -11.12 -9.53
CA THR A 13 -17.27 -12.28 -10.42
C THR A 13 -16.14 -13.24 -10.06
N VAL A 14 -15.34 -12.93 -9.02
CA VAL A 14 -14.29 -13.82 -8.55
C VAL A 14 -14.89 -14.86 -7.59
N ASP A 15 -14.69 -16.13 -7.92
CA ASP A 15 -15.11 -17.24 -7.06
C ASP A 15 -14.40 -17.19 -5.70
N VAL A 16 -15.18 -17.22 -4.63
CA VAL A 16 -14.69 -17.27 -3.24
C VAL A 16 -13.80 -18.50 -3.01
N GLN A 17 -14.08 -19.63 -3.65
CA GLN A 17 -13.22 -20.81 -3.60
C GLN A 17 -11.86 -20.54 -4.24
N LYS A 18 -11.82 -19.81 -5.35
CA LYS A 18 -10.56 -19.37 -5.98
C LYS A 18 -9.79 -18.42 -5.07
N ILE A 19 -10.46 -17.53 -4.34
CA ILE A 19 -9.82 -16.66 -3.35
C ILE A 19 -9.20 -17.51 -2.24
N ASN A 20 -9.98 -18.38 -1.60
CA ASN A 20 -9.51 -19.20 -0.47
C ASN A 20 -8.38 -20.17 -0.86
N ASN A 21 -8.36 -20.66 -2.10
CA ASN A 21 -7.30 -21.52 -2.60
C ASN A 21 -5.98 -20.76 -2.90
N ASN A 22 -6.03 -19.44 -3.12
CA ASN A 22 -4.86 -18.62 -3.46
C ASN A 22 -4.43 -17.66 -2.33
N LEU A 23 -5.28 -17.45 -1.34
CA LEU A 23 -5.05 -16.58 -0.18
C LEU A 23 -5.29 -17.38 1.09
N SER A 24 -4.20 -17.81 1.73
CA SER A 24 -4.30 -18.56 2.98
C SER A 24 -4.97 -17.71 4.07
N PRO A 25 -5.66 -18.35 5.04
CA PRO A 25 -6.28 -17.64 6.17
C PRO A 25 -5.31 -16.72 6.92
N GLU A 26 -4.04 -17.12 7.03
CA GLU A 26 -2.99 -16.35 7.70
C GLU A 26 -2.68 -15.05 6.95
N VAL A 27 -2.68 -15.08 5.61
CA VAL A 27 -2.46 -13.88 4.79
C VAL A 27 -3.66 -12.93 4.91
N GLN A 28 -4.89 -13.47 4.89
CA GLN A 28 -6.10 -12.67 5.06
C GLN A 28 -6.11 -11.98 6.43
N TYR A 29 -5.79 -12.73 7.49
CA TYR A 29 -5.64 -12.21 8.84
C TYR A 29 -4.54 -11.14 8.90
N THR A 30 -3.35 -11.44 8.40
CA THR A 30 -2.21 -10.51 8.43
C THR A 30 -2.55 -9.20 7.71
N CYS A 31 -3.22 -9.26 6.56
CA CYS A 31 -3.62 -8.06 5.80
C CYS A 31 -4.60 -7.15 6.57
N LEU A 32 -5.37 -7.68 7.51
CA LEU A 32 -6.29 -6.90 8.36
C LEU A 32 -5.63 -6.39 9.63
N TYR A 33 -4.69 -7.14 10.20
CA TYR A 33 -4.21 -6.91 11.57
C TYR A 33 -2.73 -6.51 11.67
N TRP A 34 -1.96 -6.50 10.58
CA TRP A 34 -0.53 -6.16 10.67
C TRP A 34 -0.30 -4.75 11.24
N THR A 35 -1.11 -3.75 10.86
CA THR A 35 -0.99 -2.38 11.40
C THR A 35 -1.32 -2.30 12.89
N TYR A 36 -2.26 -3.12 13.36
CA TYR A 36 -2.57 -3.28 14.78
C TYR A 36 -1.39 -3.93 15.51
N HIS A 37 -0.84 -5.02 14.97
CA HIS A 37 0.31 -5.69 15.56
C HIS A 37 1.56 -4.82 15.58
N THR A 38 1.77 -3.97 14.55
CA THR A 38 2.82 -2.94 14.54
C THR A 38 2.64 -1.94 15.69
N ASP A 39 1.39 -1.62 16.05
CA ASP A 39 1.10 -0.73 17.17
C ASP A 39 1.25 -1.39 18.55
N GLN A 40 1.05 -2.71 18.63
CA GLN A 40 1.26 -3.44 19.89
C GLN A 40 2.71 -3.90 20.08
N ALA A 41 3.44 -4.13 18.98
CA ALA A 41 4.86 -4.42 19.01
C ALA A 41 5.57 -3.20 19.62
N GLY A 42 6.36 -3.40 20.68
CA GLY A 42 7.05 -2.32 21.38
C GLY A 42 7.94 -1.46 20.48
N ALA A 43 8.56 -0.43 21.06
CA ALA A 43 9.48 0.41 20.31
C ALA A 43 10.68 -0.42 19.81
N SER A 44 10.86 -0.47 18.48
CA SER A 44 12.06 -0.98 17.83
C SER A 44 12.68 0.14 17.01
N GLU A 45 14.02 0.25 17.05
CA GLU A 45 14.77 1.22 16.26
C GLU A 45 14.62 0.99 14.74
N SER A 46 14.41 -0.27 14.32
CA SER A 46 14.25 -0.62 12.90
C SER A 46 12.83 -0.45 12.37
N LEU A 47 11.83 -0.24 13.25
CA LEU A 47 10.42 -0.38 12.89
C LEU A 47 10.00 0.51 11.71
N ALA A 48 10.44 1.76 11.69
CA ALA A 48 10.12 2.68 10.60
C ALA A 48 10.70 2.17 9.27
N SER A 49 11.94 1.67 9.28
CA SER A 49 12.57 1.09 8.08
C SER A 49 11.87 -0.18 7.62
N ASP A 50 11.54 -1.08 8.55
CA ASP A 50 10.87 -2.34 8.24
C ASP A 50 9.48 -2.11 7.62
N VAL A 51 8.69 -1.20 8.22
CA VAL A 51 7.38 -0.81 7.69
C VAL A 51 7.52 -0.14 6.33
N TYR A 52 8.49 0.76 6.15
CA TYR A 52 8.69 1.44 4.88
C TYR A 52 9.10 0.47 3.77
N ASN A 53 10.04 -0.44 4.05
CA ASN A 53 10.48 -1.47 3.12
C ASN A 53 9.32 -2.40 2.73
N PHE A 54 8.53 -2.84 3.71
CA PHE A 54 7.33 -3.63 3.44
C PHE A 54 6.36 -2.90 2.51
N LEU A 55 6.04 -1.63 2.79
CA LEU A 55 5.12 -0.84 1.98
C LEU A 55 5.65 -0.63 0.55
N ARG A 56 6.94 -0.34 0.38
CA ARG A 56 7.53 -0.17 -0.96
C ARG A 56 7.46 -1.43 -1.80
N SER A 57 7.51 -2.61 -1.20
CA SER A 57 7.43 -3.88 -1.91
C SER A 57 6.00 -4.39 -2.07
N HIS A 58 5.13 -4.14 -1.08
CA HIS A 58 3.87 -4.86 -0.93
C HIS A 58 2.62 -4.00 -0.80
N PHE A 59 2.70 -2.66 -0.85
CA PHE A 59 1.52 -1.79 -0.73
C PHE A 59 0.40 -2.15 -1.71
N LEU A 60 0.71 -2.35 -2.99
CA LEU A 60 -0.31 -2.72 -3.98
C LEU A 60 -0.86 -4.14 -3.76
N HIS A 61 -0.01 -5.09 -3.37
CA HIS A 61 -0.42 -6.46 -3.03
C HIS A 61 -1.35 -6.48 -1.81
N TRP A 62 -1.10 -5.60 -0.84
CA TRP A 62 -1.94 -5.43 0.33
C TRP A 62 -3.32 -4.85 -0.06
N LEU A 63 -3.37 -3.82 -0.90
CA LEU A 63 -4.64 -3.29 -1.43
C LEU A 63 -5.41 -4.31 -2.27
N GLU A 64 -4.70 -5.07 -3.12
CA GLU A 64 -5.27 -6.17 -3.91
C GLU A 64 -5.90 -7.22 -2.99
N THR A 65 -5.19 -7.61 -1.93
CA THR A 65 -5.70 -8.59 -0.96
C THR A 65 -6.93 -8.08 -0.22
N LEU A 66 -6.91 -6.84 0.28
CA LEU A 66 -8.06 -6.22 0.94
C LEU A 66 -9.27 -6.15 0.01
N SER A 67 -9.06 -5.84 -1.28
CA SER A 67 -10.12 -5.87 -2.28
C SER A 67 -10.69 -7.28 -2.50
N LEU A 68 -9.82 -8.29 -2.66
CA LEU A 68 -10.21 -9.69 -2.83
C LEU A 68 -11.14 -10.17 -1.70
N ILE A 69 -10.77 -9.86 -0.45
CA ILE A 69 -11.57 -10.26 0.72
C ILE A 69 -12.76 -9.30 1.02
N GLY A 70 -13.01 -8.30 0.18
CA GLY A 70 -14.15 -7.37 0.31
C GLY A 70 -13.99 -6.32 1.41
N ARG A 71 -12.75 -6.01 1.80
CA ARG A 71 -12.38 -5.09 2.90
C ARG A 71 -11.60 -3.87 2.41
N ALA A 72 -11.67 -3.55 1.11
CA ALA A 72 -10.95 -2.41 0.51
C ALA A 72 -11.23 -1.06 1.21
N TYR A 73 -12.47 -0.84 1.67
CA TYR A 73 -12.86 0.39 2.38
C TYR A 73 -12.12 0.62 3.71
N GLU A 74 -11.53 -0.43 4.28
CA GLU A 74 -10.74 -0.33 5.51
C GLU A 74 -9.28 0.05 5.28
N SER A 75 -8.80 -0.05 4.03
CA SER A 75 -7.42 0.30 3.69
C SER A 75 -7.03 1.70 4.19
N LEU A 76 -7.92 2.68 4.05
CA LEU A 76 -7.65 4.06 4.47
C LEU A 76 -7.62 4.21 5.99
N SER A 77 -8.50 3.54 6.73
CA SER A 77 -8.52 3.62 8.20
C SER A 77 -7.31 2.90 8.80
N LEU A 78 -6.94 1.74 8.26
CA LEU A 78 -5.75 0.99 8.66
C LEU A 78 -4.46 1.80 8.42
N LEU A 79 -4.34 2.43 7.24
CA LEU A 79 -3.18 3.26 6.91
C LEU A 79 -3.09 4.51 7.80
N LYS A 80 -4.21 5.17 8.08
CA LYS A 80 -4.25 6.32 8.99
C LYS A 80 -3.88 5.93 10.41
N SER A 81 -4.36 4.79 10.89
CA SER A 81 -4.02 4.28 12.22
C SER A 81 -2.51 4.05 12.34
N LEU A 82 -1.90 3.39 11.33
CA LEU A 82 -0.45 3.23 11.25
C LEU A 82 0.28 4.58 11.30
N GLN A 83 -0.16 5.58 10.52
CA GLN A 83 0.43 6.91 10.49
C GLN A 83 0.35 7.61 11.85
N SER A 84 -0.79 7.56 12.53
CA SER A 84 -0.97 8.14 13.86
C SER A 84 -0.09 7.45 14.91
N ASN A 85 -0.03 6.12 14.89
CA ASN A 85 0.74 5.34 15.86
C ASN A 85 2.24 5.61 15.74
N LEU A 86 2.76 5.68 14.51
CA LEU A 86 4.15 6.05 14.26
C LEU A 86 4.45 7.50 14.70
N ALA A 87 3.55 8.45 14.44
CA ALA A 87 3.74 9.83 14.89
C ALA A 87 3.82 9.95 16.43
N VAL A 88 2.98 9.23 17.16
CA VAL A 88 3.00 9.20 18.63
C VAL A 88 4.30 8.58 19.15
N ARG A 89 4.80 7.52 18.52
CA ARG A 89 6.05 6.85 18.90
C ARG A 89 7.25 7.77 18.71
N ASN A 90 7.33 8.48 17.58
CA ASN A 90 8.44 9.38 17.31
C ASN A 90 8.48 10.50 18.35
N HIS A 91 7.34 11.03 18.77
CA HIS A 91 7.29 12.03 19.85
C HIS A 91 7.80 11.47 21.19
N ARG A 92 7.45 10.22 21.55
CA ARG A 92 7.95 9.55 22.77
C ARG A 92 9.45 9.25 22.71
N GLN A 93 9.96 8.82 21.56
CA GLN A 93 11.41 8.57 21.37
C GLN A 93 12.23 9.87 21.37
N CYS A 94 11.73 10.98 20.83
CA CYS A 94 12.41 12.28 20.93
C CYS A 94 12.56 12.78 22.37
N LEU A 95 11.70 12.34 23.30
CA LEU A 95 11.85 12.64 24.73
C LEU A 95 12.90 11.75 25.41
N GLN A 96 13.38 10.70 24.75
CA GLN A 96 14.28 9.69 25.31
C GLN A 96 15.63 9.53 24.57
N HIS A 97 15.77 10.08 23.37
CA HIS A 97 17.00 10.01 22.58
C HIS A 97 17.56 11.39 22.22
N TYR A 98 18.69 11.73 22.84
CA TYR A 98 19.55 12.88 22.51
C TYR A 98 20.51 12.57 21.34
N TYR A 99 20.60 11.30 20.90
CA TYR A 99 21.47 10.83 19.81
C TYR A 99 20.70 9.97 18.79
N THR A 100 19.89 10.59 17.92
CA THR A 100 19.38 9.93 16.72
C THR A 100 20.40 10.10 15.59
N ASN A 101 20.80 9.02 14.94
CA ASN A 101 21.67 9.09 13.76
C ASN A 101 20.87 9.59 12.53
N ILE A 102 21.55 10.32 11.63
CA ILE A 102 20.92 10.99 10.46
C ILE A 102 20.13 10.00 9.59
N THR A 103 20.57 8.75 9.51
CA THR A 103 19.96 7.69 8.71
C THR A 103 18.56 7.30 9.17
N GLN A 104 18.31 7.24 10.49
CA GLN A 104 17.00 6.90 11.03
C GLN A 104 15.99 8.03 10.80
N MET A 105 16.43 9.28 11.00
CA MET A 105 15.60 10.46 10.77
C MET A 105 15.19 10.61 9.29
N SER A 106 16.08 10.25 8.37
CA SER A 106 15.77 10.18 6.93
C SER A 106 14.65 9.17 6.66
N CYS A 107 14.76 7.95 7.20
CA CYS A 107 13.82 6.88 6.93
C CYS A 107 12.41 7.18 7.47
N GLU A 108 12.33 7.78 8.65
CA GLU A 108 11.04 8.22 9.22
C GLU A 108 10.36 9.29 8.37
N SER A 109 11.15 10.22 7.79
CA SER A 109 10.62 11.22 6.87
C SER A 109 10.08 10.57 5.60
N GLU A 110 10.84 9.67 4.99
CA GLU A 110 10.43 8.94 3.79
C GLU A 110 9.15 8.12 4.02
N LEU A 111 9.06 7.44 5.16
CA LEU A 111 7.86 6.70 5.54
C LEU A 111 6.65 7.63 5.69
N ARG A 112 6.80 8.77 6.37
CA ARG A 112 5.72 9.75 6.54
C ARG A 112 5.23 10.29 5.20
N ASP A 113 6.15 10.62 4.30
CA ASP A 113 5.83 11.13 2.97
C ASP A 113 5.11 10.05 2.13
N PHE A 114 5.61 8.81 2.16
CA PHE A 114 4.95 7.68 1.52
C PHE A 114 3.54 7.45 2.06
N LEU A 115 3.34 7.43 3.38
CA LEU A 115 2.02 7.22 4.00
C LEU A 115 1.02 8.33 3.60
N SER A 116 1.48 9.58 3.54
CA SER A 116 0.67 10.72 3.09
C SER A 116 0.25 10.58 1.62
N ASP A 117 1.19 10.20 0.75
CA ASP A 117 0.93 9.96 -0.66
C ASP A 117 0.01 8.75 -0.88
N ALA A 118 0.25 7.65 -0.15
CA ALA A 118 -0.55 6.44 -0.17
C ALA A 118 -1.99 6.67 0.29
N ALA A 119 -2.21 7.47 1.35
CA ALA A 119 -3.55 7.84 1.78
C ALA A 119 -4.29 8.63 0.70
N ARG A 120 -3.59 9.54 0.00
CA ARG A 120 -4.14 10.28 -1.13
C ARG A 120 -4.47 9.37 -2.30
N PHE A 121 -3.56 8.46 -2.64
CA PHE A 121 -3.71 7.46 -3.69
C PHE A 121 -4.95 6.58 -3.45
N ILE A 122 -5.08 6.02 -2.24
CA ILE A 122 -6.25 5.20 -1.86
C ILE A 122 -7.52 6.03 -2.00
N ARG A 123 -7.56 7.24 -1.43
CA ARG A 123 -8.77 8.08 -1.47
C ARG A 123 -9.25 8.37 -2.89
N LEU A 124 -8.33 8.64 -3.81
CA LEU A 124 -8.66 8.93 -5.21
C LEU A 124 -9.12 7.69 -5.97
N ASN A 125 -8.63 6.51 -5.61
CA ASN A 125 -8.84 5.28 -6.37
C ASN A 125 -9.75 4.27 -5.66
N LEU A 126 -10.29 4.58 -4.48
CA LEU A 126 -10.96 3.60 -3.61
C LEU A 126 -12.10 2.85 -4.32
N PHE A 127 -12.86 3.55 -5.16
CA PHE A 127 -13.90 2.94 -5.96
C PHE A 127 -13.34 1.91 -6.94
N ALA A 128 -12.29 2.26 -7.68
CA ALA A 128 -11.61 1.35 -8.62
C ALA A 128 -10.97 0.17 -7.88
N ILE A 129 -10.31 0.42 -6.74
CA ILE A 129 -9.73 -0.59 -5.86
C ILE A 129 -10.79 -1.62 -5.44
N ASN A 130 -11.98 -1.15 -5.05
CA ASN A 130 -13.06 -2.01 -4.60
C ASN A 130 -13.78 -2.75 -5.75
N ALA A 131 -13.85 -2.13 -6.94
CA ALA A 131 -14.62 -2.67 -8.06
C ALA A 131 -13.84 -3.68 -8.92
N ALA A 132 -12.57 -3.40 -9.24
CA ALA A 132 -11.80 -4.18 -10.20
C ALA A 132 -10.32 -4.29 -9.81
N LEU A 133 -9.88 -5.54 -9.58
CA LEU A 133 -8.56 -5.86 -9.01
C LEU A 133 -7.38 -5.48 -9.91
N LEU A 134 -7.56 -5.58 -11.23
CA LEU A 134 -6.50 -5.28 -12.21
C LEU A 134 -6.46 -3.81 -12.64
N GLN A 135 -7.55 -3.07 -12.42
CA GLN A 135 -7.52 -1.61 -12.61
C GLN A 135 -6.59 -0.91 -11.62
N LEU A 136 -6.32 -1.52 -10.45
CA LEU A 136 -5.29 -1.03 -9.53
C LEU A 136 -3.94 -0.83 -10.23
N TYR A 137 -3.52 -1.79 -11.06
CA TYR A 137 -2.21 -1.77 -11.70
C TYR A 137 -2.20 -0.95 -12.99
N THR A 138 -3.30 -0.95 -13.74
CA THR A 138 -3.36 -0.35 -15.09
C THR A 138 -3.93 1.07 -15.12
N SER A 139 -4.84 1.45 -14.21
CA SER A 139 -5.40 2.81 -14.18
C SER A 139 -4.90 3.61 -12.97
N ALA A 140 -4.93 3.05 -11.75
CA ALA A 140 -4.63 3.84 -10.56
C ALA A 140 -3.17 4.34 -10.51
N ILE A 141 -2.19 3.50 -10.88
CA ILE A 141 -0.76 3.90 -10.93
C ILE A 141 -0.48 4.82 -12.12
N VAL A 142 -1.04 4.48 -13.29
CA VAL A 142 -0.82 5.21 -14.54
C VAL A 142 -1.33 6.64 -14.47
N PHE A 143 -2.51 6.84 -13.90
CA PHE A 143 -3.14 8.15 -13.76
C PHE A 143 -2.75 8.87 -12.47
N ALA A 144 -1.97 8.25 -11.57
CA ALA A 144 -1.39 8.97 -10.45
C ALA A 144 -0.43 10.06 -10.95
N PRO A 145 -0.33 11.23 -10.30
CA PRO A 145 0.62 12.27 -10.70
C PRO A 145 2.06 11.74 -10.75
N HIS A 146 2.88 12.19 -11.70
CA HIS A 146 4.29 11.75 -11.82
C HIS A 146 5.13 11.99 -10.54
N LYS A 147 4.73 12.96 -9.72
CA LYS A 147 5.36 13.26 -8.43
C LYS A 147 4.84 12.40 -7.27
N SER A 148 3.88 11.50 -7.51
CA SER A 148 3.41 10.55 -6.50
C SER A 148 4.52 9.56 -6.18
N ILE A 149 4.83 9.46 -4.89
CA ILE A 149 5.81 8.51 -4.36
C ILE A 149 5.33 7.08 -4.64
N VAL A 150 4.03 6.80 -4.48
CA VAL A 150 3.44 5.51 -4.83
C VAL A 150 3.66 5.20 -6.32
N ARG A 151 3.40 6.15 -7.22
CA ARG A 151 3.64 5.94 -8.66
C ARG A 151 5.09 5.60 -8.95
N GLN A 152 6.03 6.40 -8.45
CA GLN A 152 7.47 6.18 -8.67
C GLN A 152 7.93 4.84 -8.09
N THR A 153 7.42 4.46 -6.92
CA THR A 153 7.76 3.19 -6.27
C THR A 153 7.34 1.97 -7.10
N PHE A 154 6.21 2.07 -7.80
CA PHE A 154 5.63 0.95 -8.54
C PHE A 154 5.69 1.12 -10.07
N GLU A 155 6.47 2.07 -10.57
CA GLU A 155 6.57 2.36 -12.01
C GLU A 155 7.03 1.14 -12.81
N GLY A 156 8.01 0.38 -12.27
CA GLY A 156 8.47 -0.88 -12.88
C GLY A 156 7.45 -2.01 -12.88
N LYS A 157 6.29 -1.84 -12.25
CA LYS A 157 5.16 -2.78 -12.30
C LYS A 157 4.13 -2.42 -13.37
N ILE A 158 4.25 -1.25 -14.00
CA ILE A 158 3.39 -0.85 -15.12
C ILE A 158 3.77 -1.67 -16.35
N PRO A 159 2.84 -2.41 -16.97
CA PRO A 159 3.12 -3.13 -18.21
C PRO A 159 3.60 -2.20 -19.33
N SER A 160 4.65 -2.60 -20.04
CA SER A 160 5.32 -1.80 -21.08
C SER A 160 4.38 -1.32 -22.20
N TRP A 161 3.35 -2.10 -22.54
CA TRP A 161 2.36 -1.74 -23.56
C TRP A 161 1.49 -0.52 -23.18
N ILE A 162 1.31 -0.24 -21.88
CA ILE A 162 0.58 0.94 -21.42
C ILE A 162 1.47 2.19 -21.48
N SER A 163 2.75 2.05 -21.12
CA SER A 163 3.72 3.15 -21.16
C SER A 163 3.92 3.72 -22.57
N LEU A 164 3.83 2.86 -23.60
CA LEU A 164 3.92 3.24 -25.01
C LEU A 164 2.71 4.06 -25.48
N GLN A 165 1.51 3.77 -24.98
CA GLN A 165 0.28 4.49 -25.34
C GLN A 165 0.22 5.91 -24.77
N LEU A 166 0.65 6.10 -23.52
CA LEU A 166 0.64 7.42 -22.88
C LEU A 166 1.62 8.43 -23.53
N HIS A 167 2.70 7.95 -24.13
CA HIS A 167 3.65 8.81 -24.86
C HIS A 167 3.12 9.22 -26.24
N ALA A 168 2.22 8.43 -26.84
CA ALA A 168 1.61 8.75 -28.13
C ALA A 168 0.49 9.79 -28.00
N ASP A 169 -0.24 9.79 -26.88
CA ASP A 169 -1.37 10.71 -26.62
C ASP A 169 -0.93 12.07 -26.03
N MET A 170 0.37 12.26 -25.74
CA MET A 170 0.96 13.52 -25.23
C MET A 170 1.74 14.31 -26.28
N ASN A 171 1.72 13.88 -27.55
CA ASN A 171 2.29 14.58 -28.71
C ASN A 171 1.19 15.04 -29.66
#